data_AF-A0A6C0LNX1-F1
#
_entry.id   AF-A0A6C0LNX1-F1
#
_cell.length_a   1.000
_cell.length_b   1.000
_cell.length_c   1.000
_cell.angle_alpha   90.00
_cell.angle_beta   90.00
_cell.angle_gamma   90.00
#
_symmetry.space_group_name_H-M   'P 1'
#
loop_
_entity.id
_entity.type
_entity.pdbx_description
1 polymer ?
#
loop_
_entity_poly.entity_id
_entity_poly.type
_entity_poly.pdbx_seq_one_letter_code
_entity_poly.pdbx_strand_id
1 'polypeptide(L)'
;MSGSLNSSNYEMINNEICDLLNTGMYSSVAINIYSNAICTTIAQDEEGNDLSNKVILNVSKISAHKDENGNDINDKITFTFNDNSTLILDDELDNYWYILTGIQMKFTKF
;
A
#
# COMPACT_ATOMS: atom_id res chain seq x y z
N MET A 1 2.55 -11.78 0.53
CA MET A 1 1.24 -12.42 0.77
C MET A 1 0.16 -11.53 0.18
N SER A 2 -1.11 -11.97 0.17
CA SER A 2 -2.26 -11.15 -0.23
C SER A 2 -3.13 -10.82 0.97
N GLY A 3 -3.53 -9.56 1.12
CA GLY A 3 -4.43 -9.11 2.19
C GLY A 3 -5.42 -8.05 1.70
N SER A 4 -6.49 -7.81 2.45
CA SER A 4 -7.36 -6.63 2.22
C SER A 4 -6.67 -5.37 2.74
N LEU A 5 -6.85 -4.25 2.03
CA LEU A 5 -6.37 -2.93 2.42
C LEU A 5 -7.41 -2.27 3.33
N ASN A 6 -7.40 -2.64 4.61
CA ASN A 6 -8.22 -2.00 5.65
C ASN A 6 -7.50 -2.01 7.00
N SER A 7 -8.04 -1.27 7.98
CA SER A 7 -7.49 -1.08 9.33
C SER A 7 -7.13 -2.36 10.08
N SER A 8 -7.81 -3.47 9.79
CA SER A 8 -7.49 -4.77 10.40
C SER A 8 -6.12 -5.31 9.95
N ASN A 9 -5.60 -4.84 8.82
CA ASN A 9 -4.36 -5.32 8.20
C ASN A 9 -3.25 -4.26 8.09
N TYR A 10 -3.49 -2.99 8.43
CA TYR A 10 -2.48 -1.94 8.25
C TYR A 10 -1.17 -2.19 9.03
N GLU A 11 -1.26 -2.74 10.25
CA GLU A 11 -0.07 -3.15 11.00
C GLU A 11 0.66 -4.32 10.33
N MET A 12 -0.09 -5.27 9.78
CA MET A 12 0.46 -6.42 9.05
C MET A 12 1.19 -5.97 7.77
N ILE A 13 0.65 -5.02 7.02
CA ILE A 13 1.31 -4.43 5.84
C ILE A 13 2.68 -3.86 6.23
N ASN A 14 2.74 -3.09 7.31
CA ASN A 14 4.00 -2.51 7.77
C ASN A 14 5.02 -3.61 8.15
N ASN A 15 4.58 -4.64 8.87
CA ASN A 15 5.43 -5.76 9.23
C ASN A 15 5.93 -6.53 8.00
N GLU A 16 5.08 -6.79 7.02
CA GLU A 16 5.46 -7.45 5.77
C GLU A 16 6.48 -6.63 4.95
N ILE A 17 6.32 -5.30 4.89
CA ILE A 17 7.30 -4.41 4.25
C ILE A 17 8.64 -4.50 4.98
N CYS A 18 8.62 -4.40 6.31
CA CYS A 18 9.84 -4.52 7.12
C CYS A 18 10.50 -5.89 6.94
N ASP A 19 9.73 -6.98 6.95
CA ASP A 19 10.24 -8.34 6.78
C ASP A 19 10.93 -8.52 5.43
N LEU A 20 10.31 -8.03 4.34
CA LEU A 20 10.92 -8.04 3.01
C LEU A 20 12.24 -7.27 3.02
N LEU A 21 12.28 -6.04 3.53
CA LEU A 21 13.49 -5.22 3.56
C LEU A 21 14.59 -5.83 4.45
N ASN A 22 14.21 -6.41 5.60
CA ASN A 22 15.13 -7.01 6.57
C ASN A 22 15.82 -8.28 6.05
N THR A 23 15.33 -8.91 4.98
CA THR A 23 16.04 -10.02 4.32
C THR A 23 17.41 -9.62 3.78
N GLY A 24 17.63 -8.33 3.50
CA GLY A 24 18.83 -7.84 2.82
C GLY A 24 18.94 -8.30 1.35
N MET A 25 17.90 -8.91 0.78
CA MET A 25 17.87 -9.35 -0.62
C MET A 25 17.26 -8.30 -1.56
N TYR A 26 16.47 -7.38 -1.00
CA TYR A 26 15.66 -6.43 -1.77
C TYR A 26 16.10 -4.99 -1.49
N SER A 27 16.16 -4.16 -2.54
CA SER A 27 16.45 -2.72 -2.42
C SER A 27 15.23 -1.91 -2.03
N SER A 28 14.04 -2.43 -2.32
CA SER A 28 12.76 -1.75 -2.15
C SER A 28 11.62 -2.75 -2.21
N VAL A 29 10.42 -2.32 -1.80
CA VAL A 29 9.19 -3.10 -1.87
C VAL A 29 8.23 -2.42 -2.84
N ALA A 30 7.61 -3.20 -3.71
CA ALA A 30 6.53 -2.76 -4.57
C ALA A 30 5.20 -3.38 -4.14
N ILE A 31 4.12 -2.64 -4.40
CA ILE A 31 2.75 -3.08 -4.16
C ILE A 31 2.00 -3.19 -5.49
N ASN A 32 1.22 -4.25 -5.62
CA ASN A 32 0.16 -4.38 -6.61
C ASN A 32 -1.18 -4.30 -5.88
N ILE A 33 -2.09 -3.48 -6.40
CA ILE A 33 -3.40 -3.24 -5.79
C ILE A 33 -4.48 -3.76 -6.73
N TYR A 34 -5.48 -4.42 -6.15
CA TYR A 34 -6.50 -5.17 -6.85
C TYR A 34 -7.89 -4.77 -6.38
N SER A 35 -8.84 -4.74 -7.32
CA SER A 35 -10.26 -4.44 -7.05
C SER A 35 -11.05 -5.68 -6.61
N ASN A 36 -10.40 -6.83 -6.44
CA ASN A 36 -11.04 -8.06 -6.02
C ASN A 36 -10.19 -8.93 -5.08
N ALA A 37 -10.87 -9.67 -4.19
CA ALA A 37 -10.26 -10.49 -3.14
C ALA A 37 -9.34 -11.61 -3.63
N ILE A 38 -9.54 -12.06 -4.87
CA ILE A 38 -8.71 -13.11 -5.50
C ILE A 38 -7.44 -12.55 -6.17
N CYS A 39 -7.25 -11.23 -6.13
CA CYS A 39 -6.09 -10.53 -6.70
C CYS A 39 -5.83 -10.86 -8.18
N THR A 40 -6.87 -10.81 -9.01
CA THR A 40 -6.75 -11.03 -10.47
C THR A 40 -6.99 -9.78 -11.29
N THR A 41 -7.69 -8.79 -10.74
CA THR A 41 -8.05 -7.55 -11.44
C THR A 41 -7.31 -6.39 -10.81
N ILE A 42 -6.34 -5.83 -11.54
CA ILE A 42 -5.59 -4.65 -11.10
C ILE A 42 -6.53 -3.47 -10.95
N ALA A 43 -6.41 -2.76 -9.83
CA ALA A 43 -7.13 -1.52 -9.58
C ALA A 43 -6.49 -0.37 -10.37
N GLN A 44 -7.30 0.65 -10.67
CA GLN A 44 -6.86 1.86 -11.35
C GLN A 44 -7.12 3.08 -10.46
N ASP A 45 -6.30 4.12 -10.61
CA ASP A 45 -6.56 5.42 -9.99
C ASP A 45 -7.67 6.20 -10.73
N GLU A 46 -8.00 7.39 -10.22
CA GLU A 46 -9.04 8.26 -10.82
C GLU A 46 -8.70 8.73 -12.25
N GLU A 47 -7.43 8.70 -12.63
CA GLU A 47 -6.95 9.05 -13.97
C GLU A 47 -6.93 7.84 -14.91
N GLY A 48 -7.25 6.64 -14.39
CA GLY A 48 -7.26 5.38 -15.14
C GLY A 48 -5.89 4.69 -15.23
N ASN A 49 -4.91 5.09 -14.43
CA ASN A 49 -3.60 4.43 -14.40
C ASN A 49 -3.63 3.18 -13.53
N ASP A 50 -3.02 2.11 -14.00
CA ASP A 50 -2.91 0.85 -13.26
C ASP A 50 -2.06 0.99 -11.99
N LEU A 51 -2.61 0.54 -10.86
CA LEU A 51 -1.93 0.47 -9.56
C LEU A 51 -1.10 -0.83 -9.44
N SER A 52 -0.28 -1.11 -10.44
CA SER A 52 0.60 -2.28 -10.50
C SER A 52 2.07 -1.89 -10.35
N ASN A 53 2.84 -2.73 -9.65
CA ASN A 53 4.27 -2.57 -9.39
C ASN A 53 4.68 -1.18 -8.87
N LYS A 54 3.82 -0.53 -8.07
CA LYS A 54 4.11 0.79 -7.52
C LYS A 54 5.12 0.63 -6.39
N VAL A 55 6.29 1.25 -6.53
CA VAL A 55 7.36 1.15 -5.53
C VAL A 55 7.02 2.04 -4.35
N ILE A 56 6.92 1.44 -3.16
CA ILE A 56 6.56 2.15 -1.93
C ILE A 56 7.76 2.98 -1.48
N LEU A 57 7.52 4.28 -1.29
CA LEU A 57 8.46 5.20 -0.63
C LEU A 57 8.10 5.35 0.85
N ASN A 58 6.82 5.52 1.15
CA ASN A 58 6.32 5.71 2.51
C ASN A 58 4.90 5.16 2.66
N VAL A 59 4.54 4.75 3.87
CA VAL A 59 3.19 4.36 4.26
C VAL A 59 2.83 5.09 5.55
N SER A 60 1.66 5.74 5.59
CA SER A 60 1.14 6.36 6.80
C SER A 60 -0.32 5.95 7.05
N LYS A 61 -0.71 5.94 8.32
CA LYS A 61 -2.07 5.64 8.77
C LYS A 61 -2.64 6.84 9.52
N ILE A 62 -3.91 7.13 9.30
CA ILE A 62 -4.75 7.94 10.18
C ILE A 62 -5.76 6.99 10.82
N SER A 63 -5.87 7.02 12.15
CA SER A 63 -6.88 6.22 12.84
C SER A 63 -8.21 6.96 12.91
N ALA A 64 -9.32 6.23 13.01
CA ALA A 64 -10.62 6.86 13.14
C ALA A 64 -10.68 7.79 14.37
N HIS A 65 -11.17 9.02 14.18
CA HIS A 65 -11.26 10.05 15.21
C HIS A 65 -12.29 11.12 14.85
N LYS A 66 -12.60 12.02 15.79
CA LYS A 66 -13.39 13.21 15.50
C LYS A 66 -12.49 14.39 15.16
N ASP A 67 -12.83 15.11 14.09
CA ASP A 67 -12.14 16.36 13.74
C ASP A 67 -12.50 17.52 14.69
N GLU A 68 -11.86 18.68 14.49
CA GLU A 68 -12.09 19.89 15.29
C GLU A 68 -13.54 20.41 15.22
N ASN A 69 -14.30 20.02 14.18
CA ASN A 69 -15.69 20.38 13.97
C ASN A 69 -16.66 19.32 14.50
N GLY A 70 -16.15 18.20 15.04
CA GLY A 70 -16.93 17.08 15.56
C GLY A 70 -17.36 16.03 14.53
N ASN A 71 -16.93 16.16 13.27
CA ASN A 71 -17.21 15.19 12.22
C ASN A 71 -16.41 13.90 12.44
N ASP A 72 -17.01 12.76 12.14
CA ASP A 72 -16.32 11.48 12.17
C ASP A 72 -15.37 11.36 10.97
N ILE A 73 -14.12 11.05 11.25
CA ILE A 73 -13.08 10.71 10.26
C ILE A 73 -12.80 9.21 10.40
N ASN A 74 -12.88 8.49 9.28
CA ASN A 74 -12.62 7.06 9.21
C ASN A 74 -11.13 6.73 9.26
N ASP A 75 -10.82 5.46 9.53
CA ASP A 75 -9.47 4.93 9.34
C ASP A 75 -9.05 5.08 7.87
N LYS A 76 -7.83 5.58 7.66
CA LYS A 76 -7.26 5.78 6.33
C LYS A 76 -5.82 5.30 6.28
N ILE A 77 -5.41 4.76 5.13
CA ILE A 77 -4.01 4.52 4.79
C ILE A 77 -3.61 5.40 3.62
N THR A 78 -2.40 5.92 3.65
CA THR A 78 -1.80 6.64 2.54
C THR A 78 -0.50 5.96 2.14
N PHE A 79 -0.42 5.58 0.87
CA PHE A 79 0.80 5.15 0.22
C PHE A 79 1.38 6.32 -0.56
N THR A 80 2.66 6.61 -0.33
CA THR A 80 3.46 7.48 -1.20
C THR A 80 4.41 6.60 -1.99
N PHE A 81 4.42 6.77 -3.30
CA PHE A 81 5.27 6.00 -4.20
C PHE A 81 6.55 6.76 -4.58
N ASN A 82 7.51 6.07 -5.18
CA ASN A 82 8.80 6.63 -5.57
C ASN A 82 8.72 7.71 -6.67
N ASP A 83 7.61 7.79 -7.39
CA ASP A 83 7.28 8.85 -8.35
C ASP A 83 6.62 10.07 -7.68
N ASN A 84 6.51 10.06 -6.34
CA ASN A 84 5.77 11.01 -5.51
C ASN A 84 4.25 11.00 -5.70
N SER A 85 3.70 10.08 -6.49
CA SER A 85 2.25 9.90 -6.55
C SER A 85 1.75 9.28 -5.24
N THR A 86 0.50 9.58 -4.88
CA THR A 86 -0.11 9.13 -3.63
C THR A 86 -1.38 8.36 -3.89
N LEU A 87 -1.61 7.31 -3.11
CA LEU A 87 -2.90 6.64 -3.03
C LEU A 87 -3.40 6.75 -1.59
N ILE A 88 -4.62 7.25 -1.42
CA ILE A 88 -5.30 7.36 -0.14
C ILE A 88 -6.51 6.42 -0.19
N LEU A 89 -6.66 5.55 0.80
CA LEU A 89 -7.79 4.63 0.91
C LEU A 89 -8.52 4.86 2.24
N ASP A 90 -9.84 4.95 2.17
CA ASP A 90 -10.77 5.07 3.29
C ASP A 90 -11.46 3.73 3.54
N ASP A 91 -11.35 3.20 4.76
CA ASP A 91 -11.84 1.88 5.14
C ASP A 91 -13.33 1.63 4.86
N GLU A 92 -14.17 2.68 4.88
CA GLU A 92 -15.61 2.53 4.67
C GLU A 92 -16.03 2.65 3.20
N LEU A 93 -15.21 3.33 2.39
CA LEU A 93 -15.54 3.65 1.00
C LEU A 93 -14.82 2.73 0.02
N ASP A 94 -13.62 2.29 0.39
CA ASP A 94 -12.71 1.60 -0.50
C ASP A 94 -12.61 0.12 -0.15
N ASN A 95 -12.68 -0.72 -1.19
CA ASN A 95 -12.56 -2.16 -1.05
C ASN A 95 -11.51 -2.69 -2.02
N TYR A 96 -10.27 -2.75 -1.54
CA TYR A 96 -9.12 -3.18 -2.31
C TYR A 96 -8.32 -4.26 -1.59
N TRP A 97 -7.53 -4.99 -2.38
CA TRP A 97 -6.61 -6.01 -1.92
C TRP A 97 -5.22 -5.73 -2.46
N TYR A 98 -4.21 -6.25 -1.81
CA TYR A 98 -2.82 -5.99 -2.17
C TYR A 98 -1.99 -7.25 -2.25
N ILE A 99 -0.90 -7.18 -3.02
CA ILE A 99 0.24 -8.10 -2.94
C ILE A 99 1.52 -7.28 -2.88
N LEU A 100 2.36 -7.56 -1.88
CA LEU A 100 3.71 -7.00 -1.77
C LEU A 100 4.75 -7.91 -2.41
N THR A 101 5.67 -7.30 -3.14
CA THR A 101 6.80 -7.97 -3.80
C THR A 101 8.10 -7.21 -3.54
N GLY A 102 9.15 -7.91 -3.13
CA GLY A 102 10.49 -7.34 -3.02
C GLY A 102 11.15 -7.13 -4.39
N ILE A 103 11.76 -5.96 -4.59
CA ILE A 103 12.56 -5.66 -5.78
C ILE A 103 14.02 -6.05 -5.48
N GLN A 104 14.55 -7.01 -6.22
CA GLN A 104 15.91 -7.53 -6.00
C GLN A 104 16.97 -6.45 -6.15
N MET A 105 17.95 -6.46 -5.24
CA MET A 105 19.15 -5.65 -5.40
C MET A 105 19.91 -6.05 -6.65
N LYS A 106 20.25 -5.06 -7.49
CA LYS A 106 21.18 -5.25 -8.60
C LYS A 106 22.56 -4.74 -8.19
N PHE A 107 23.49 -5.66 -7.96
CA PHE A 107 24.90 -5.31 -7.85
C PHE A 107 25.46 -5.12 -9.26
N THR A 108 25.70 -3.87 -9.65
CA THR A 108 26.52 -3.58 -10.83
C THR A 108 27.97 -3.92 -10.46
N LYS A 109 28.56 -4.92 -11.11
CA LYS A 109 30.00 -5.16 -11.01
C LYS A 109 30.72 -3.95 -11.63
N PHE A 110 31.56 -3.30 -10.84
CA PHE A 110 32.53 -2.31 -11.30
C PHE A 110 33.73 -3.01 -11.94
#